data_AF-A0A5E3XD37-F1
#
_entry.id   AF-A0A5E3XD37-F1
#
_cell.length_a   1.000
_cell.length_b   1.000
_cell.length_c   1.000
_cell.angle_alpha   90.00
_cell.angle_beta   90.00
_cell.angle_gamma   90.00
#
_symmetry.space_group_name_H-M   'P 1'
#
loop_
_entity.id
_entity.type
_entity.pdbx_description
1 polymer ?
#
loop_
_entity_poly.entity_id
_entity_poly.type
_entity_poly.pdbx_seq_one_letter_code
_entity_poly.pdbx_strand_id
1 'polypeptide(L)'
;MVLATTTAPRLNRPSLRRQPTATEFEPGSDPFGGVLRSPTTTSPSRRSPSHTASSPGSPLLGRRRRSVTDDSGDSPRKRIRILASSLSRTRASFLISKKPAHSSEQLAPSIHEAVQPEPLPEPDWSLLKHRGRTTEELMDLPREVTAQLLRDSLSALELSKAHQAARNEALQKANSCVVLQRLENTRMRKALAAKEKKKDAKRLTKRALICPKGQPSHLTNPQLIEALEKMEAEKEQEELDAKQRKKDAELKSTFKRQQEEYWVAVKTQVGREQAEWDKRLSELRAEGETVKNAKEALGKKPAMPLKADVLAEFSSRNLRPLVDPPSSEVEAEHYQDGEEWQGFGWRLDHSRDGGEADDEDEEE
;
A
#
# COMPACT_ATOMS: atom_id res chain seq x y z
N MET A 1 -50.95 29.52 -32.50
CA MET A 1 -49.98 28.53 -31.96
C MET A 1 -48.81 29.30 -31.38
N VAL A 2 -48.78 29.46 -30.06
CA VAL A 2 -47.73 30.20 -29.35
C VAL A 2 -46.88 29.17 -28.61
N LEU A 3 -45.61 29.04 -29.01
CA LEU A 3 -44.66 28.10 -28.42
C LEU A 3 -44.10 28.71 -27.13
N ALA A 4 -44.41 28.09 -26.00
CA ALA A 4 -43.87 28.47 -24.70
C ALA A 4 -42.47 27.87 -24.50
N THR A 5 -41.45 28.73 -24.47
CA THR A 5 -40.07 28.37 -24.13
C THR A 5 -39.92 28.31 -22.61
N THR A 6 -39.85 27.09 -22.06
CA THR A 6 -39.53 26.87 -20.65
C THR A 6 -38.03 27.10 -20.41
N THR A 7 -37.72 28.20 -19.74
CA THR A 7 -36.36 28.57 -19.30
C THR A 7 -36.12 27.96 -17.91
N ALA A 8 -35.20 27.00 -17.82
CA ALA A 8 -34.85 26.36 -16.56
C ALA A 8 -33.95 27.28 -15.69
N PRO A 9 -34.16 27.34 -14.36
CA PRO A 9 -33.37 28.18 -13.46
C PRO A 9 -31.96 27.60 -13.26
N ARG A 10 -30.94 28.43 -13.53
CA ARG A 10 -29.54 28.16 -13.20
C ARG A 10 -29.35 28.14 -11.68
N LEU A 11 -29.07 26.97 -11.12
CA LEU A 11 -28.61 26.81 -9.74
C LEU A 11 -27.20 27.40 -9.59
N ASN A 12 -27.12 28.52 -8.89
CA ASN A 12 -25.89 29.20 -8.52
C ASN A 12 -25.18 28.38 -7.43
N ARG A 13 -24.09 27.69 -7.76
CA ARG A 13 -23.24 27.00 -6.77
C ARG A 13 -22.39 28.05 -6.02
N PRO A 14 -22.53 28.21 -4.70
CA PRO A 14 -21.64 29.08 -3.95
C PRO A 14 -20.22 28.49 -3.93
N SER A 15 -19.28 29.26 -4.49
CA SER A 15 -17.85 28.98 -4.43
C SER A 15 -17.34 29.22 -3.01
N LEU A 16 -17.17 28.15 -2.23
CA LEU A 16 -16.51 28.19 -0.93
C LEU A 16 -14.99 28.32 -1.14
N ARG A 17 -14.55 29.53 -1.51
CA ARG A 17 -13.14 29.91 -1.48
C ARG A 17 -12.75 30.19 -0.03
N ARG A 18 -12.20 29.18 0.65
CA ARG A 18 -11.58 29.36 1.98
C ARG A 18 -10.39 30.32 1.84
N GLN A 19 -10.55 31.52 2.39
CA GLN A 19 -9.44 32.45 2.66
C GLN A 19 -8.60 31.86 3.82
N PRO A 20 -7.27 31.74 3.70
CA PRO A 20 -6.41 31.47 4.84
C PRO A 20 -6.33 32.75 5.69
N THR A 21 -6.96 32.75 6.86
CA THR A 21 -6.69 33.76 7.89
C THR A 21 -5.26 33.54 8.39
N ALA A 22 -4.36 34.42 8.00
CA ALA A 22 -3.05 34.55 8.61
C ALA A 22 -3.25 35.04 10.05
N THR A 23 -3.14 34.12 11.01
CA THR A 23 -3.01 34.46 12.42
C THR A 23 -1.58 34.96 12.64
N GLU A 24 -1.50 36.26 12.83
CA GLU A 24 -0.35 37.02 13.29
C GLU A 24 0.16 36.42 14.61
N PHE A 25 1.40 35.96 14.60
CA PHE A 25 2.06 35.32 15.74
C PHE A 25 2.84 36.40 16.49
N GLU A 26 2.22 36.96 17.53
CA GLU A 26 2.86 37.85 18.50
C GLU A 26 3.96 37.08 19.26
N PRO A 27 5.21 37.57 19.31
CA PRO A 27 6.26 37.00 20.14
C PRO A 27 6.01 37.37 21.61
N GLY A 28 5.24 36.53 22.30
CA GLY A 28 5.06 36.57 23.74
C GLY A 28 6.35 36.21 24.47
N SER A 29 6.91 37.23 25.13
CA SER A 29 7.93 37.17 26.19
C SER A 29 7.68 36.05 27.20
N ASP A 30 8.67 35.19 27.39
CA ASP A 30 8.72 34.17 28.46
C ASP A 30 9.18 34.78 29.80
N PRO A 31 8.36 34.75 30.87
CA PRO A 31 8.80 35.07 32.22
C PRO A 31 8.80 33.80 33.07
N PHE A 32 9.66 32.83 32.74
CA PHE A 32 9.95 31.71 33.65
C PHE A 32 11.46 31.50 33.76
N GLY A 33 12.08 32.40 34.54
CA GLY A 33 13.31 32.12 35.25
C GLY A 33 13.07 31.03 36.29
N GLY A 34 13.16 29.77 35.84
CA GLY A 34 13.13 28.59 36.69
C GLY A 34 14.54 28.21 37.12
N VAL A 35 14.85 28.48 38.38
CA VAL A 35 16.09 28.13 39.09
C VAL A 35 16.47 26.66 38.84
N LEU A 36 17.66 26.44 38.29
CA LEU A 36 18.34 25.15 38.23
C LEU A 36 18.59 24.64 39.66
N ARG A 37 17.74 23.73 40.14
CA ARG A 37 18.06 22.84 41.25
C ARG A 37 18.60 21.54 40.68
N SER A 38 19.88 21.31 40.88
CA SER A 38 20.58 20.05 40.62
C SER A 38 19.94 18.91 41.42
N PRO A 39 19.65 17.74 40.81
CA PRO A 39 19.24 16.57 41.56
C PRO A 39 20.44 15.99 42.31
N THR A 40 20.36 16.06 43.63
CA THR A 40 21.19 15.32 44.58
C THR A 40 21.17 13.82 44.28
N THR A 41 22.37 13.28 44.12
CA THR A 41 22.72 11.86 43.99
C THR A 41 22.17 11.07 45.19
N THR A 42 21.01 10.43 45.03
CA THR A 42 20.49 9.47 45.99
C THR A 42 20.78 8.06 45.47
N SER A 43 21.79 7.44 46.07
CA SER A 43 22.16 6.04 45.82
C SER A 43 21.01 5.10 46.13
N PRO A 44 20.56 4.24 45.20
CA PRO A 44 19.70 3.13 45.56
C PRO A 44 20.56 1.98 46.12
N SER A 45 20.26 1.69 47.39
CA SER A 45 20.69 0.53 48.16
C SER A 45 20.62 -0.77 47.37
N ARG A 46 21.79 -1.42 47.29
CA ARG A 46 22.04 -2.79 46.83
C ARG A 46 21.13 -3.77 47.58
N ARG A 47 20.03 -4.21 46.97
CA ARG A 47 19.32 -5.43 47.39
C ARG A 47 19.78 -6.56 46.48
N SER A 48 20.59 -7.45 47.05
CA SER A 48 20.97 -8.73 46.46
C SER A 48 19.73 -9.61 46.33
N PRO A 49 19.35 -10.09 45.14
CA PRO A 49 18.45 -11.23 45.04
C PRO A 49 19.25 -12.50 45.29
N SER A 50 18.91 -13.16 46.40
CA SER A 50 19.30 -14.52 46.73
C SER A 50 19.03 -15.47 45.56
N HIS A 51 20.09 -16.15 45.12
CA HIS A 51 20.06 -17.23 44.16
C HIS A 51 19.21 -18.39 44.69
N THR A 52 18.00 -18.57 44.17
CA THR A 52 17.36 -19.89 44.13
C THR A 52 17.69 -20.51 42.78
N ALA A 53 18.65 -21.45 42.81
CA ALA A 53 19.05 -22.27 41.69
C ALA A 53 17.84 -23.05 41.15
N SER A 54 17.37 -22.65 39.97
CA SER A 54 16.54 -23.49 39.11
C SER A 54 17.44 -24.13 38.07
N SER A 55 17.48 -25.45 38.13
CA SER A 55 18.29 -26.34 37.31
C SER A 55 18.10 -26.09 35.81
N PRO A 56 19.17 -25.92 35.01
CA PRO A 56 19.05 -25.89 33.55
C PRO A 56 18.83 -27.32 33.06
N GLY A 57 17.56 -27.68 32.83
CA GLY A 57 17.21 -28.86 32.07
C GLY A 57 17.69 -28.69 30.63
N SER A 58 18.77 -29.38 30.27
CA SER A 58 19.27 -29.53 28.91
C SER A 58 18.18 -30.14 27.99
N PRO A 59 17.75 -29.45 26.92
CA PRO A 59 17.10 -30.14 25.82
C PRO A 59 18.20 -30.75 24.94
N LEU A 60 18.50 -32.02 25.21
CA LEU A 60 19.14 -32.91 24.26
C LEU A 60 18.20 -33.11 23.06
N LEU A 61 18.34 -32.27 22.04
CA LEU A 61 17.93 -32.63 20.68
C LEU A 61 19.08 -32.30 19.74
N GLY A 62 19.94 -33.31 19.57
CA GLY A 62 20.99 -33.34 18.57
C GLY A 62 20.37 -33.24 17.17
N ARG A 63 20.29 -32.03 16.63
CA ARG A 63 20.05 -31.82 15.21
C ARG A 63 21.38 -31.52 14.56
N ARG A 64 22.00 -32.58 14.01
CA ARG A 64 23.14 -32.54 13.09
C ARG A 64 22.99 -31.34 12.15
N ARG A 65 23.78 -30.29 12.38
CA ARG A 65 24.03 -29.24 11.38
C ARG A 65 24.83 -29.90 10.26
N ARG A 66 24.18 -30.26 9.16
CA ARG A 66 24.89 -30.43 7.90
C ARG A 66 25.25 -29.03 7.43
N SER A 67 26.54 -28.69 7.50
CA SER A 67 27.11 -27.54 6.80
C SER A 67 26.93 -27.80 5.31
N VAL A 68 25.90 -27.20 4.71
CA VAL A 68 25.71 -27.21 3.26
C VAL A 68 26.62 -26.13 2.69
N THR A 69 27.90 -26.45 2.55
CA THR A 69 28.81 -25.77 1.63
C THR A 69 28.66 -26.44 0.27
N ASP A 70 27.46 -26.33 -0.33
CA ASP A 70 27.26 -26.68 -1.73
C ASP A 70 27.41 -25.41 -2.56
N ASP A 71 28.62 -25.24 -3.09
CA ASP A 71 29.01 -24.29 -4.12
C ASP A 71 28.34 -24.65 -5.46
N SER A 72 27.00 -24.55 -5.50
CA SER A 72 26.23 -24.77 -6.72
C SER A 72 25.15 -23.72 -6.86
N GLY A 73 25.35 -22.83 -7.84
CA GLY A 73 24.36 -22.05 -8.56
C GLY A 73 23.26 -21.42 -7.71
N ASP A 74 23.34 -20.10 -7.55
CA ASP A 74 22.34 -19.27 -6.91
C ASP A 74 21.01 -19.27 -7.68
N SER A 75 20.24 -20.35 -7.53
CA SER A 75 18.95 -20.56 -8.19
C SER A 75 17.85 -19.84 -7.40
N PRO A 76 16.90 -19.17 -8.08
CA PRO A 76 15.74 -18.54 -7.42
C PRO A 76 15.02 -19.46 -6.44
N ARG A 77 14.95 -20.76 -6.74
CA ARG A 77 14.31 -21.77 -5.88
C ARG A 77 15.05 -21.98 -4.54
N LYS A 78 16.38 -21.92 -4.54
CA LYS A 78 17.19 -21.96 -3.30
C LYS A 78 16.98 -20.70 -2.48
N ARG A 79 17.00 -19.51 -3.11
CA ARG A 79 16.70 -18.23 -2.43
C ARG A 79 15.33 -18.24 -1.76
N ILE A 80 14.29 -18.72 -2.46
CA ILE A 80 12.94 -18.88 -1.91
C ILE A 80 12.92 -19.87 -0.74
N ARG A 81 13.63 -21.01 -0.84
CA ARG A 81 13.69 -21.98 0.26
C ARG A 81 14.43 -21.43 1.48
N ILE A 82 15.51 -20.66 1.30
CA ILE A 82 16.23 -19.98 2.38
C ILE A 82 15.31 -18.93 3.02
N LEU A 83 14.64 -18.10 2.22
CA LEU A 83 13.63 -17.15 2.69
C LEU A 83 12.50 -17.85 3.45
N ALA A 84 11.94 -18.94 2.94
CA ALA A 84 10.89 -19.70 3.62
C ALA A 84 11.41 -20.32 4.94
N SER A 85 12.66 -20.80 4.96
CA SER A 85 13.28 -21.34 6.17
C SER A 85 13.62 -20.27 7.21
N SER A 86 13.96 -19.04 6.78
CA SER A 86 14.20 -17.91 7.67
C SER A 86 12.87 -17.31 8.16
N LEU A 87 11.85 -17.24 7.30
CA LEU A 87 10.49 -16.80 7.64
C LEU A 87 9.73 -17.78 8.53
N SER A 88 10.03 -19.07 8.46
CA SER A 88 9.48 -20.06 9.42
C SER A 88 10.21 -20.05 10.77
N ARG A 89 11.45 -19.55 10.80
CA ARG A 89 12.25 -19.37 12.02
C ARG A 89 11.95 -18.07 12.74
N THR A 90 11.73 -16.99 12.00
CA THR A 90 11.03 -15.85 12.56
C THR A 90 9.63 -16.35 12.87
N ARG A 91 9.05 -15.97 14.02
CA ARG A 91 7.65 -16.31 14.35
C ARG A 91 6.67 -15.52 13.47
N ALA A 92 6.98 -15.36 12.18
CA ALA A 92 6.26 -14.62 11.16
C ALA A 92 5.01 -15.35 10.70
N SER A 93 4.17 -15.68 11.68
CA SER A 93 2.75 -15.43 11.53
C SER A 93 2.42 -13.94 11.73
N PHE A 94 3.38 -13.03 11.88
CA PHE A 94 3.12 -11.59 12.05
C PHE A 94 2.29 -10.93 10.94
N LEU A 95 2.26 -11.45 9.70
CA LEU A 95 1.39 -10.93 8.63
C LEU A 95 0.01 -11.61 8.53
N ILE A 96 -0.22 -12.75 9.20
CA ILE A 96 -1.45 -13.58 9.05
C ILE A 96 -2.08 -13.99 10.39
N SER A 97 -1.39 -13.88 11.53
CA SER A 97 -1.91 -14.29 12.82
C SER A 97 -2.94 -13.29 13.32
N LYS A 98 -4.18 -13.74 13.37
CA LYS A 98 -5.29 -13.08 14.07
C LYS A 98 -5.06 -12.99 15.59
N LYS A 99 -4.09 -13.74 16.14
CA LYS A 99 -3.81 -13.75 17.58
C LYS A 99 -3.07 -12.47 17.99
N PRO A 100 -3.55 -11.75 19.03
CA PRO A 100 -2.89 -10.54 19.52
C PRO A 100 -1.56 -10.88 20.18
N ALA A 101 -0.49 -10.20 19.79
CA ALA A 101 0.83 -10.35 20.42
C ALA A 101 0.75 -10.02 21.92
N HIS A 102 1.31 -10.88 22.76
CA HIS A 102 1.38 -10.67 24.21
C HIS A 102 2.64 -9.87 24.57
N SER A 103 2.56 -8.98 25.57
CA SER A 103 3.67 -8.09 25.97
C SER A 103 4.88 -8.82 26.57
N SER A 104 4.74 -10.11 26.89
CA SER A 104 5.81 -10.97 27.40
C SER A 104 6.68 -11.58 26.29
N GLU A 105 6.32 -11.40 25.02
CA GLU A 105 7.08 -11.95 23.91
C GLU A 105 8.28 -11.05 23.59
N GLN A 106 9.48 -11.55 23.89
CA GLN A 106 10.71 -10.92 23.41
C GLN A 106 10.70 -10.92 21.88
N LEU A 107 10.73 -9.73 21.30
CA LEU A 107 10.97 -9.54 19.88
C LEU A 107 12.30 -10.21 19.53
N ALA A 108 12.31 -11.04 18.49
CA ALA A 108 13.55 -11.61 18.00
C ALA A 108 14.53 -10.45 17.71
N PRO A 109 15.82 -10.57 18.09
CA PRO A 109 16.81 -9.56 17.80
C PRO A 109 16.78 -9.26 16.31
N SER A 110 16.85 -7.97 15.97
CA SER A 110 16.74 -7.54 14.59
C SER A 110 17.81 -8.27 13.77
N ILE A 111 17.43 -8.79 12.60
CA ILE A 111 18.31 -9.61 11.73
C ILE A 111 19.64 -8.89 11.44
N HIS A 112 19.66 -7.55 11.57
CA HIS A 112 20.82 -6.69 11.43
C HIS A 112 21.98 -7.01 12.38
N GLU A 113 21.72 -7.50 13.60
CA GLU A 113 22.80 -7.81 14.54
C GLU A 113 23.40 -9.20 14.31
N ALA A 114 22.63 -10.11 13.72
CA ALA A 114 23.02 -11.51 13.60
C ALA A 114 23.90 -11.82 12.37
N VAL A 115 23.89 -10.96 11.36
CA VAL A 115 24.67 -11.13 10.13
C VAL A 115 25.55 -9.90 9.95
N GLN A 116 26.69 -9.88 10.64
CA GLN A 116 27.78 -9.02 10.19
C GLN A 116 28.17 -9.49 8.78
N PRO A 117 28.05 -8.64 7.75
CA PRO A 117 28.54 -9.01 6.43
C PRO A 117 30.02 -9.33 6.54
N GLU A 118 30.46 -10.38 5.85
CA GLU A 118 31.88 -10.70 5.74
C GLU A 118 32.62 -9.45 5.24
N PRO A 119 33.68 -9.01 5.94
CA PRO A 119 34.38 -7.78 5.56
C PRO A 119 34.95 -7.96 4.15
N LEU A 120 34.51 -7.10 3.23
CA LEU A 120 35.06 -7.09 1.88
C LEU A 120 36.54 -6.68 1.94
N PRO A 121 37.40 -7.25 1.08
CA PRO A 121 38.80 -6.87 1.01
C PRO A 121 38.94 -5.36 0.75
N GLU A 122 39.85 -4.72 1.48
CA GLU A 122 40.10 -3.28 1.32
C GLU A 122 40.60 -3.00 -0.12
N PRO A 123 40.06 -1.98 -0.80
CA PRO A 123 40.53 -1.61 -2.13
C PRO A 123 41.98 -1.12 -2.07
N ASP A 124 42.82 -1.59 -3.00
CA ASP A 124 44.19 -1.09 -3.13
C ASP A 124 44.20 0.31 -3.76
N TRP A 125 44.32 1.33 -2.91
CA TRP A 125 44.41 2.73 -3.32
C TRP A 125 45.75 3.08 -3.98
N SER A 126 46.75 2.19 -3.94
CA SER A 126 48.06 2.44 -4.55
C SER A 126 47.97 2.66 -6.05
N LEU A 127 46.99 2.05 -6.72
CA LEU A 127 46.75 2.15 -8.16
C LEU A 127 46.35 3.56 -8.62
N LEU A 128 45.78 4.37 -7.73
CA LEU A 128 45.46 5.78 -8.04
C LEU A 128 46.71 6.64 -8.19
N LYS A 129 47.87 6.20 -7.66
CA LYS A 129 49.14 6.93 -7.79
C LYS A 129 49.61 7.03 -9.24
N HIS A 130 49.14 6.15 -10.13
CA HIS A 130 49.49 6.15 -11.55
C HIS A 130 48.57 7.00 -12.42
N ARG A 131 47.47 7.54 -11.88
CA ARG A 131 46.51 8.37 -12.63
C ARG A 131 47.07 9.71 -13.12
N GLY A 132 48.12 10.21 -12.46
CA GLY A 132 48.76 11.48 -12.81
C GLY A 132 49.82 11.38 -13.91
N ARG A 133 50.15 10.17 -14.38
CA ARG A 133 51.14 10.00 -15.45
C ARG A 133 50.54 10.37 -16.80
N THR A 134 51.31 11.06 -17.63
CA THR A 134 50.92 11.34 -19.00
C THR A 134 50.90 10.05 -19.82
N THR A 135 50.16 10.03 -20.92
CA THR A 135 50.13 8.87 -21.83
C THR A 135 51.51 8.52 -22.39
N GLU A 136 52.39 9.52 -22.52
CA GLU A 136 53.77 9.36 -22.97
C GLU A 136 54.61 8.62 -21.93
N GLU A 137 54.55 9.04 -20.65
CA GLU A 137 55.22 8.35 -19.55
C GLU A 137 54.77 6.90 -19.39
N LEU A 138 53.51 6.58 -19.73
CA LEU A 138 52.99 5.22 -19.70
C LEU A 138 53.54 4.35 -20.85
N MET A 139 53.81 4.94 -22.01
CA MET A 139 54.31 4.23 -23.20
C MET A 139 55.80 3.89 -23.10
N ASP A 140 56.55 4.65 -22.31
CA ASP A 140 57.98 4.43 -22.04
C ASP A 140 58.24 3.29 -21.03
N LEU A 141 57.20 2.80 -20.34
CA LEU A 141 57.37 1.66 -19.44
C LEU A 141 57.61 0.35 -20.21
N PRO A 142 58.41 -0.57 -19.66
CA PRO A 142 58.54 -1.92 -20.19
C PRO A 142 57.16 -2.57 -20.36
N ARG A 143 56.95 -3.29 -21.46
CA ARG A 143 55.67 -3.95 -21.80
C ARG A 143 55.14 -4.87 -20.69
N GLU A 144 56.03 -5.47 -19.92
CA GLU A 144 55.68 -6.33 -18.78
C GLU A 144 55.02 -5.54 -17.65
N VAL A 145 55.55 -4.34 -17.35
CA VAL A 145 55.03 -3.46 -16.30
C VAL A 145 53.68 -2.88 -16.71
N THR A 146 53.51 -2.49 -17.98
CA THR A 146 52.21 -2.01 -18.47
C THR A 146 51.16 -3.11 -18.48
N ALA A 147 51.53 -4.34 -18.85
CA ALA A 147 50.63 -5.49 -18.79
C ALA A 147 50.21 -5.82 -17.34
N GLN A 148 51.12 -5.72 -16.37
CA GLN A 148 50.81 -5.95 -14.97
C GLN A 148 49.89 -4.85 -14.40
N LEU A 149 50.19 -3.58 -14.68
CA LEU A 149 49.33 -2.46 -14.29
C LEU A 149 47.92 -2.59 -14.87
N LEU A 150 47.78 -3.06 -16.12
CA LEU A 150 46.48 -3.32 -16.72
C LEU A 150 45.72 -4.43 -15.97
N ARG A 151 46.38 -5.54 -15.62
CA ARG A 151 45.76 -6.61 -14.82
C ARG A 151 45.32 -6.11 -13.44
N ASP A 152 46.16 -5.33 -12.77
CA ASP A 152 45.87 -4.79 -11.44
C ASP A 152 44.75 -3.75 -11.49
N SER A 153 44.70 -2.93 -12.53
CA SER A 153 43.60 -1.97 -12.72
C SER A 153 42.26 -2.66 -13.04
N LEU A 154 42.28 -3.76 -13.81
CA LEU A 154 41.09 -4.56 -14.09
C LEU A 154 40.58 -5.27 -12.83
N SER A 155 41.48 -5.88 -12.04
CA SER A 155 41.10 -6.53 -10.78
C SER A 155 40.56 -5.53 -9.76
N ALA A 156 41.16 -4.34 -9.66
CA ALA A 156 40.66 -3.27 -8.81
C ALA A 156 39.29 -2.73 -9.28
N LEU A 157 39.07 -2.65 -10.60
CA LEU A 157 37.78 -2.28 -11.16
C LEU A 157 36.70 -3.33 -10.85
N GLU A 158 37.01 -4.62 -10.97
CA GLU A 158 36.11 -5.71 -10.57
C GLU A 158 35.77 -5.65 -9.07
N LEU A 159 36.78 -5.45 -8.22
CA LEU A 159 36.61 -5.29 -6.78
C LEU A 159 35.74 -4.05 -6.47
N SER A 160 35.96 -2.92 -7.15
CA SER A 160 35.14 -1.71 -6.97
C SER A 160 33.67 -1.94 -7.34
N LYS A 161 33.40 -2.70 -8.42
CA LYS A 161 32.05 -3.10 -8.81
C LYS A 161 31.41 -3.99 -7.76
N ALA A 162 32.16 -4.92 -7.19
CA ALA A 162 31.68 -5.77 -6.10
C ALA A 162 31.32 -4.96 -4.85
N HIS A 163 32.19 -4.01 -4.44
CA HIS A 163 31.91 -3.08 -3.34
C HIS A 163 30.68 -2.22 -3.59
N GLN A 164 30.52 -1.69 -4.81
CA GLN A 164 29.35 -0.89 -5.18
C GLN A 164 28.06 -1.74 -5.14
N ALA A 165 28.11 -2.97 -5.66
CA ALA A 165 26.98 -3.90 -5.60
C ALA A 165 26.60 -4.24 -4.15
N ALA A 166 27.57 -4.58 -3.31
CA ALA A 166 27.35 -4.86 -1.89
C ALA A 166 26.77 -3.66 -1.14
N ARG A 167 27.27 -2.45 -1.42
CA ARG A 167 26.73 -1.21 -0.85
C ARG A 167 25.28 -0.98 -1.27
N ASN A 168 24.96 -1.18 -2.55
CA ASN A 168 23.59 -1.02 -3.06
C ASN A 168 22.64 -2.02 -2.41
N GLU A 169 23.07 -3.27 -2.24
CA GLU A 169 22.29 -4.30 -1.55
C GLU A 169 22.07 -3.94 -0.07
N ALA A 170 23.09 -3.45 0.62
CA ALA A 170 22.98 -2.98 2.00
C ALA A 170 21.98 -1.82 2.14
N LEU A 171 22.03 -0.85 1.22
CA LEU A 171 21.05 0.25 1.16
C LEU A 171 19.63 -0.24 0.91
N GLN A 172 19.45 -1.18 -0.02
CA GLN A 172 18.15 -1.78 -0.30
C GLN A 172 17.58 -2.53 0.93
N LYS A 173 18.43 -3.29 1.63
CA LYS A 173 18.09 -3.96 2.88
C LYS A 173 17.69 -2.94 3.96
N ALA A 174 18.48 -1.88 4.17
CA ALA A 174 18.15 -0.83 5.13
C ALA A 174 16.82 -0.15 4.81
N ASN A 175 16.59 0.22 3.54
CA ASN A 175 15.36 0.86 3.10
C ASN A 175 14.13 -0.05 3.30
N SER A 176 14.25 -1.34 2.97
CA SER A 176 13.13 -2.27 3.18
C SER A 176 12.78 -2.43 4.66
N CYS A 177 13.77 -2.43 5.56
CA CYS A 177 13.52 -2.47 7.00
C CYS A 177 12.81 -1.21 7.53
N VAL A 178 13.18 -0.02 7.06
CA VAL A 178 12.48 1.23 7.42
C VAL A 178 11.01 1.16 7.03
N VAL A 179 10.70 0.63 5.84
CA VAL A 179 9.32 0.45 5.38
C VAL A 179 8.57 -0.54 6.28
N LEU A 180 9.17 -1.70 6.59
CA LEU A 180 8.57 -2.69 7.49
C LEU A 180 8.28 -2.12 8.88
N GLN A 181 9.23 -1.39 9.47
CA GLN A 181 9.05 -0.74 10.77
C GLN A 181 7.93 0.31 10.74
N ARG A 182 7.81 1.07 9.65
CA ARG A 182 6.72 2.05 9.48
C ARG A 182 5.35 1.36 9.42
N LEU A 183 5.24 0.23 8.72
CA LEU A 183 4.01 -0.56 8.66
C LEU A 183 3.63 -1.11 10.04
N GLU A 184 4.61 -1.63 10.79
CA GLU A 184 4.40 -2.13 12.14
C GLU A 184 3.93 -1.02 13.10
N ASN A 185 4.62 0.13 13.09
CA ASN A 185 4.21 1.31 13.87
C ASN A 185 2.79 1.77 13.53
N THR A 186 2.42 1.74 12.25
CA THR A 186 1.06 2.09 11.81
C THR A 186 0.03 1.10 12.37
N ARG A 187 0.34 -0.20 12.35
CA ARG A 187 -0.51 -1.24 12.96
C ARG A 187 -0.65 -1.05 14.47
N MET A 188 0.44 -0.81 15.18
CA MET A 188 0.42 -0.57 16.63
C MET A 188 -0.41 0.66 16.99
N ARG A 189 -0.25 1.77 16.25
CA ARG A 189 -1.07 2.98 16.43
C ARG A 189 -2.56 2.71 16.21
N LYS A 190 -2.92 1.96 15.18
CA LYS A 190 -4.33 1.55 14.95
C LYS A 190 -4.87 0.70 16.09
N ALA A 191 -4.08 -0.26 16.59
CA ALA A 191 -4.48 -1.12 17.70
C ALA A 191 -4.64 -0.32 19.01
N LEU A 192 -3.74 0.64 19.29
CA LEU A 192 -3.86 1.54 20.43
C LEU A 192 -5.08 2.44 20.31
N ALA A 193 -5.29 3.09 19.17
CA ALA A 193 -6.46 3.93 18.93
C ALA A 193 -7.78 3.14 19.08
N ALA A 194 -7.83 1.88 18.63
CA ALA A 194 -9.00 1.03 18.84
C ALA A 194 -9.23 0.72 20.33
N LYS A 195 -8.17 0.45 21.11
CA LYS A 195 -8.26 0.23 22.56
C LYS A 195 -8.67 1.51 23.30
N GLU A 196 -8.15 2.67 22.89
CA GLU A 196 -8.51 3.99 23.43
C GLU A 196 -9.98 4.28 23.16
N LYS A 197 -10.45 4.18 21.91
CA LYS A 197 -11.87 4.34 21.57
C LYS A 197 -12.78 3.41 22.37
N LYS A 198 -12.39 2.14 22.56
CA LYS A 198 -13.15 1.21 23.42
C LYS A 198 -13.17 1.64 24.88
N LYS A 199 -12.04 2.12 25.41
CA LYS A 199 -11.96 2.65 26.78
C LYS A 199 -12.79 3.93 26.92
N ASP A 200 -12.72 4.82 25.96
CA ASP A 200 -13.47 6.07 25.94
C ASP A 200 -14.96 5.79 25.82
N ALA A 201 -15.39 4.89 24.94
CA ALA A 201 -16.78 4.42 24.89
C ALA A 201 -17.25 3.87 26.24
N LYS A 202 -16.45 3.02 26.90
CA LYS A 202 -16.77 2.50 28.26
C LYS A 202 -16.77 3.59 29.33
N ARG A 203 -15.91 4.61 29.21
CA ARG A 203 -15.83 5.76 30.13
C ARG A 203 -17.01 6.70 29.92
N LEU A 204 -17.41 6.95 28.67
CA LEU A 204 -18.60 7.73 28.33
C LEU A 204 -19.84 7.02 28.84
N THR A 205 -20.02 5.72 28.61
CA THR A 205 -21.21 5.02 29.11
C THR A 205 -21.27 4.93 30.63
N LYS A 206 -20.17 4.64 31.34
CA LYS A 206 -20.22 4.48 32.81
C LYS A 206 -20.04 5.78 33.60
N ARG A 207 -19.22 6.71 33.10
CA ARG A 207 -18.83 7.93 33.82
C ARG A 207 -19.59 9.16 33.32
N ALA A 208 -20.01 9.22 32.04
CA ALA A 208 -20.86 10.31 31.58
C ALA A 208 -22.32 10.16 32.04
N LEU A 209 -22.78 8.94 32.37
CA LEU A 209 -24.08 8.76 33.05
C LEU A 209 -24.09 9.36 34.47
N ILE A 210 -22.96 9.30 35.17
CA ILE A 210 -22.87 9.70 36.59
C ILE A 210 -22.45 11.17 36.71
N CYS A 211 -21.63 11.69 35.79
CA CYS A 211 -21.13 13.06 35.81
C CYS A 211 -21.06 13.70 34.42
N PRO A 212 -22.19 14.06 33.78
CA PRO A 212 -22.13 14.92 32.60
C PRO A 212 -21.45 16.25 32.99
N LYS A 213 -20.38 16.62 32.29
CA LYS A 213 -19.55 17.83 32.56
C LYS A 213 -18.72 17.79 33.87
N GLY A 214 -18.55 16.63 34.49
CA GLY A 214 -17.65 16.48 35.65
C GLY A 214 -18.24 16.92 37.00
N GLN A 215 -19.51 17.30 37.05
CA GLN A 215 -20.24 17.47 38.31
C GLN A 215 -21.08 16.21 38.60
N PRO A 216 -21.07 15.68 39.84
CA PRO A 216 -21.93 14.56 40.20
C PRO A 216 -23.38 15.03 40.15
N SER A 217 -24.17 14.44 39.24
CA SER A 217 -25.59 14.76 39.10
C SER A 217 -26.42 13.59 39.62
N HIS A 218 -27.44 13.88 40.44
CA HIS A 218 -28.33 12.84 40.95
C HIS A 218 -29.15 12.24 39.79
N LEU A 219 -29.22 10.90 39.74
CA LEU A 219 -29.88 10.13 38.67
C LEU A 219 -31.38 10.43 38.49
N THR A 220 -32.01 11.10 39.45
CA THR A 220 -33.43 11.51 39.41
C THR A 220 -33.66 12.90 38.82
N ASN A 221 -32.62 13.63 38.40
CA ASN A 221 -32.81 14.96 37.82
C ASN A 221 -33.47 14.84 36.43
N PRO A 222 -34.64 15.44 36.19
CA PRO A 222 -35.33 15.36 34.89
C PRO A 222 -34.47 15.88 33.73
N GLN A 223 -33.56 16.82 34.00
CA GLN A 223 -32.62 17.34 32.99
C GLN A 223 -31.62 16.27 32.51
N LEU A 224 -31.30 15.28 33.36
CA LEU A 224 -30.44 14.16 32.97
C LEU A 224 -31.18 13.22 32.02
N ILE A 225 -32.46 12.93 32.31
CA ILE A 225 -33.31 12.06 31.50
C ILE A 225 -33.48 12.66 30.10
N GLU A 226 -33.85 13.94 30.01
CA GLU A 226 -33.93 14.65 28.71
C GLU A 226 -32.60 14.66 27.94
N ALA A 227 -31.47 14.76 28.64
CA ALA A 227 -30.15 14.74 28.00
C ALA A 227 -29.79 13.34 27.48
N LEU A 228 -30.19 12.27 28.17
CA LEU A 228 -30.01 10.90 27.71
C LEU A 228 -30.90 10.61 26.50
N GLU A 229 -32.16 11.00 26.54
CA GLU A 229 -33.10 10.88 25.42
C GLU A 229 -32.59 11.62 24.16
N LYS A 230 -32.06 12.84 24.33
CA LYS A 230 -31.44 13.58 23.22
C LYS A 230 -30.22 12.86 22.64
N MET A 231 -29.34 12.31 23.48
CA MET A 231 -28.19 11.55 22.98
C MET A 231 -28.59 10.25 22.29
N GLU A 232 -29.66 9.59 22.73
CA GLU A 232 -30.20 8.41 22.04
C GLU A 232 -30.80 8.78 20.69
N ALA A 233 -31.62 9.84 20.63
CA ALA A 233 -32.19 10.35 19.39
C ALA A 233 -31.10 10.81 18.39
N GLU A 234 -30.04 11.47 18.86
CA GLU A 234 -28.90 11.85 18.02
C GLU A 234 -28.17 10.62 17.45
N LYS A 235 -27.95 9.57 18.25
CA LYS A 235 -27.35 8.31 17.76
C LYS A 235 -28.21 7.62 16.73
N GLU A 236 -29.53 7.55 16.96
CA GLU A 236 -30.46 6.96 15.99
C GLU A 236 -30.43 7.73 14.67
N GLN A 237 -30.40 9.06 14.71
CA GLN A 237 -30.25 9.89 13.51
C GLN A 237 -28.92 9.65 12.81
N GLU A 238 -27.79 9.59 13.54
CA GLU A 238 -26.48 9.29 12.96
C GLU A 238 -26.44 7.90 12.30
N GLU A 239 -27.10 6.90 12.88
CA GLU A 239 -27.20 5.56 12.31
C GLU A 239 -28.06 5.53 11.05
N LEU A 240 -29.19 6.24 11.03
CA LEU A 240 -30.04 6.37 9.85
C LEU A 240 -29.29 7.09 8.71
N ASP A 241 -28.60 8.18 9.02
CA ASP A 241 -27.75 8.91 8.08
C ASP A 241 -26.62 8.04 7.54
N ALA A 242 -25.96 7.25 8.40
CA ALA A 242 -24.91 6.32 7.97
C ALA A 242 -25.46 5.22 7.05
N LYS A 243 -26.64 4.68 7.35
CA LYS A 243 -27.35 3.71 6.50
C LYS A 243 -27.71 4.33 5.14
N GLN A 244 -28.21 5.56 5.12
CA GLN A 244 -28.51 6.29 3.88
C GLN A 244 -27.25 6.55 3.04
N ARG A 245 -26.17 7.03 3.66
CA ARG A 245 -24.87 7.26 2.98
C ARG A 245 -24.30 5.98 2.36
N LYS A 246 -24.45 4.82 3.02
CA LYS A 246 -24.05 3.53 2.46
C LYS A 246 -24.86 3.16 1.22
N LYS A 247 -26.20 3.29 1.29
CA LYS A 247 -27.09 3.05 0.14
C LYS A 247 -26.74 3.97 -1.04
N ASP A 248 -26.51 5.26 -0.79
CA ASP A 248 -26.09 6.20 -1.82
C ASP A 248 -24.73 5.86 -2.43
N ALA A 249 -23.78 5.38 -1.61
CA ALA A 249 -22.47 4.96 -2.09
C ALA A 249 -22.56 3.70 -2.97
N GLU A 250 -23.39 2.73 -2.59
CA GLU A 250 -23.68 1.53 -3.38
C GLU A 250 -24.32 1.91 -4.72
N LEU A 251 -25.36 2.74 -4.74
CA LEU A 251 -26.00 3.23 -5.96
C LEU A 251 -25.03 4.00 -6.86
N LYS A 252 -24.17 4.85 -6.29
CA LYS A 252 -23.11 5.54 -7.06
C LYS A 252 -22.09 4.56 -7.64
N SER A 253 -21.76 3.50 -6.91
CA SER A 253 -20.81 2.49 -7.36
C SER A 253 -21.36 1.64 -8.50
N THR A 254 -22.63 1.22 -8.41
CA THR A 254 -23.30 0.46 -9.49
C THR A 254 -23.49 1.31 -10.73
N PHE A 255 -23.86 2.59 -10.58
CA PHE A 255 -23.98 3.53 -11.70
C PHE A 255 -22.63 3.75 -12.41
N LYS A 256 -21.54 3.93 -11.67
CA LYS A 256 -20.18 4.03 -12.26
C LYS A 256 -19.78 2.77 -13.00
N ARG A 257 -20.11 1.60 -12.45
CA ARG A 257 -19.83 0.32 -13.10
C ARG A 257 -20.58 0.20 -14.43
N GLN A 258 -21.87 0.56 -14.46
CA GLN A 258 -22.65 0.57 -15.72
C GLN A 258 -22.08 1.54 -16.76
N GLN A 259 -21.62 2.73 -16.33
CA GLN A 259 -20.93 3.68 -17.20
C GLN A 259 -19.63 3.11 -17.80
N GLU A 260 -18.85 2.38 -17.01
CA GLU A 260 -17.62 1.73 -17.46
C GLU A 260 -17.91 0.58 -18.41
N GLU A 261 -18.90 -0.26 -18.11
CA GLU A 261 -19.35 -1.35 -18.98
C GLU A 261 -19.83 -0.81 -20.34
N TYR A 262 -20.61 0.28 -20.35
CA TYR A 262 -21.05 0.93 -21.58
C TYR A 262 -19.88 1.50 -22.40
N TRP A 263 -18.92 2.15 -21.73
CA TRP A 263 -17.71 2.66 -22.39
C TRP A 263 -16.88 1.53 -23.03
N VAL A 264 -16.73 0.39 -22.33
CA VAL A 264 -16.05 -0.78 -22.86
C VAL A 264 -16.79 -1.32 -24.09
N ALA A 265 -18.12 -1.43 -24.04
CA ALA A 265 -18.93 -1.88 -25.18
C ALA A 265 -18.72 -0.98 -26.41
N VAL A 266 -18.82 0.34 -26.25
CA VAL A 266 -18.59 1.31 -27.34
C VAL A 266 -17.15 1.19 -27.89
N LYS A 267 -16.16 1.06 -27.01
CA LYS A 267 -14.75 0.89 -27.42
C LYS A 267 -14.56 -0.40 -28.23
N THR A 268 -15.19 -1.50 -27.82
CA THR A 268 -15.12 -2.77 -28.55
C THR A 268 -15.79 -2.67 -29.92
N GLN A 269 -16.93 -2.00 -30.02
CA GLN A 269 -17.63 -1.79 -31.28
C GLN A 269 -16.79 -0.96 -32.27
N VAL A 270 -16.27 0.21 -31.84
CA VAL A 270 -15.41 1.05 -32.68
C VAL A 270 -14.11 0.32 -33.05
N GLY A 271 -13.59 -0.52 -32.15
CA GLY A 271 -12.43 -1.38 -32.46
C GLY A 271 -12.71 -2.37 -33.58
N ARG A 272 -13.89 -3.01 -33.60
CA ARG A 272 -14.31 -3.91 -34.69
C ARG A 272 -14.46 -3.14 -36.01
N GLU A 273 -15.12 -1.99 -35.99
CA GLU A 273 -15.28 -1.14 -37.17
C GLU A 273 -13.94 -0.65 -37.73
N GLN A 274 -12.98 -0.31 -36.86
CA GLN A 274 -11.62 0.04 -37.28
C GLN A 274 -10.87 -1.14 -37.89
N ALA A 275 -11.02 -2.34 -37.33
CA ALA A 275 -10.40 -3.55 -37.86
C ALA A 275 -10.98 -3.92 -39.24
N GLU A 276 -12.30 -3.82 -39.43
CA GLU A 276 -12.96 -4.00 -40.72
C GLU A 276 -12.49 -2.96 -41.75
N TRP A 277 -12.35 -1.70 -41.34
CA TRP A 277 -11.84 -0.63 -42.19
C TRP A 277 -10.39 -0.90 -42.61
N ASP A 278 -9.52 -1.31 -41.68
CA ASP A 278 -8.12 -1.65 -41.98
C ASP A 278 -8.02 -2.89 -42.89
N LYS A 279 -8.90 -3.88 -42.69
CA LYS A 279 -9.01 -5.07 -43.57
C LYS A 279 -9.38 -4.68 -45.00
N ARG A 280 -10.44 -3.90 -45.19
CA ARG A 280 -10.84 -3.42 -46.53
C ARG A 280 -9.76 -2.56 -47.19
N LEU A 281 -9.06 -1.73 -46.40
CA LEU A 281 -7.93 -0.95 -46.92
C LEU A 281 -6.78 -1.83 -47.39
N SER A 282 -6.53 -2.96 -46.71
CA SER A 282 -5.53 -3.93 -47.12
C SER A 282 -5.92 -4.68 -48.40
N GLU A 283 -7.21 -5.00 -48.57
CA GLU A 283 -7.77 -5.63 -49.78
C GLU A 283 -7.60 -4.72 -51.01
N LEU A 284 -8.02 -3.44 -50.93
CA LEU A 284 -7.84 -2.47 -52.03
C LEU A 284 -6.37 -2.21 -52.37
N ARG A 285 -5.46 -2.28 -51.39
CA ARG A 285 -4.02 -2.17 -51.63
C ARG A 285 -3.50 -3.40 -52.39
N ALA A 286 -4.02 -4.59 -52.10
CA ALA A 286 -3.65 -5.82 -52.81
C ALA A 286 -4.15 -5.82 -54.26
N GLU A 287 -5.26 -5.14 -54.54
CA GLU A 287 -5.81 -4.92 -55.89
C GLU A 287 -5.02 -3.89 -56.71
N GLY A 288 -4.01 -3.24 -56.12
CA GLY A 288 -3.12 -2.31 -56.80
C GLY A 288 -3.55 -0.84 -56.77
N GLU A 289 -4.58 -0.49 -55.99
CA GLU A 289 -4.98 0.90 -55.82
C GLU A 289 -3.96 1.69 -55.02
N THR A 290 -3.72 2.95 -55.41
CA THR A 290 -2.90 3.85 -54.60
C THR A 290 -3.60 4.12 -53.26
N VAL A 291 -2.82 4.23 -52.17
CA VAL A 291 -3.35 4.45 -50.81
C VAL A 291 -4.25 5.68 -50.70
N LYS A 292 -4.09 6.68 -51.58
CA LYS A 292 -4.94 7.87 -51.62
C LYS A 292 -6.34 7.53 -52.15
N ASN A 293 -6.43 6.84 -53.30
CA ASN A 293 -7.70 6.45 -53.91
C ASN A 293 -8.47 5.47 -53.02
N ALA A 294 -7.78 4.47 -52.44
CA ALA A 294 -8.39 3.51 -51.53
C ALA A 294 -8.99 4.18 -50.28
N LYS A 295 -8.32 5.19 -49.72
CA LYS A 295 -8.84 5.98 -48.58
C LYS A 295 -10.01 6.88 -48.97
N GLU A 296 -10.02 7.42 -50.18
CA GLU A 296 -11.12 8.23 -50.69
C GLU A 296 -12.37 7.36 -50.92
N ALA A 297 -12.20 6.13 -51.43
CA ALA A 297 -13.27 5.15 -51.63
C ALA A 297 -13.86 4.63 -50.29
N LEU A 298 -13.01 4.34 -49.30
CA LEU A 298 -13.44 3.82 -47.98
C LEU A 298 -13.97 4.91 -47.03
N GLY A 299 -13.68 6.18 -47.30
CA GLY A 299 -14.01 7.29 -46.41
C GLY A 299 -13.09 7.38 -45.19
N LYS A 300 -13.50 8.23 -44.23
CA LYS A 300 -12.71 8.50 -43.01
C LYS A 300 -12.69 7.28 -42.09
N LYS A 301 -11.52 6.97 -41.52
CA LYS A 301 -11.38 5.92 -40.49
C LYS A 301 -12.28 6.27 -39.28
N PRO A 302 -13.06 5.33 -38.75
CA PRO A 302 -13.86 5.55 -37.54
C PRO A 302 -12.99 6.09 -36.40
N ALA A 303 -13.34 7.27 -35.88
CA ALA A 303 -12.60 7.89 -34.79
C ALA A 303 -13.13 7.38 -33.44
N MET A 304 -12.23 7.14 -32.49
CA MET A 304 -12.61 6.76 -31.13
C MET A 304 -13.33 7.94 -30.46
N PRO A 305 -14.58 7.80 -30.00
CA PRO A 305 -15.29 8.89 -29.34
C PRO A 305 -14.60 9.21 -28.00
N LEU A 306 -14.66 10.47 -27.58
CA LEU A 306 -14.14 10.88 -26.28
C LEU A 306 -15.01 10.27 -25.18
N LYS A 307 -14.38 9.76 -24.10
CA LYS A 307 -15.10 9.15 -22.98
C LYS A 307 -16.18 10.10 -22.39
N ALA A 308 -15.91 11.40 -22.34
CA ALA A 308 -16.86 12.38 -21.83
C ALA A 308 -18.16 12.43 -22.66
N ASP A 309 -18.05 12.36 -23.98
CA ASP A 309 -19.21 12.40 -24.89
C ASP A 309 -20.04 11.13 -24.77
N VAL A 310 -19.38 9.97 -24.72
CA VAL A 310 -20.06 8.67 -24.52
C VAL A 310 -20.77 8.61 -23.16
N LEU A 311 -20.17 9.18 -22.11
CA LEU A 311 -20.81 9.26 -20.79
C LEU A 311 -21.95 10.29 -20.74
N ALA A 312 -21.86 11.38 -21.51
CA ALA A 312 -22.96 12.32 -21.68
C ALA A 312 -24.13 11.69 -22.44
N GLU A 313 -23.85 10.87 -23.46
CA GLU A 313 -24.84 10.05 -24.16
C GLU A 313 -25.49 9.01 -23.23
N PHE A 314 -24.70 8.31 -22.42
CA PHE A 314 -25.22 7.37 -21.43
C PHE A 314 -26.14 8.06 -20.42
N SER A 315 -25.76 9.25 -19.96
CA SER A 315 -26.54 10.01 -18.97
C SER A 315 -27.79 10.68 -19.56
N SER A 316 -27.79 10.97 -20.88
CA SER A 316 -28.92 11.59 -21.59
C SER A 316 -29.90 10.56 -22.17
N ARG A 317 -29.42 9.37 -22.52
CA ARG A 317 -30.27 8.21 -22.83
C ARG A 317 -30.81 7.64 -21.52
N ASN A 318 -31.90 8.23 -21.03
CA ASN A 318 -32.78 7.57 -20.07
C ASN A 318 -33.23 6.22 -20.65
N LEU A 319 -32.49 5.16 -20.34
CA LEU A 319 -32.88 3.75 -20.41
C LEU A 319 -33.66 3.33 -21.66
N ARG A 320 -33.11 3.53 -22.86
CA ARG A 320 -33.34 2.52 -23.91
C ARG A 320 -32.21 1.51 -23.78
N PRO A 321 -32.49 0.27 -23.31
CA PRO A 321 -31.52 -0.82 -23.38
C PRO A 321 -30.97 -0.84 -24.80
N LEU A 322 -29.65 -0.71 -24.94
CA LEU A 322 -28.99 -0.91 -26.22
C LEU A 322 -29.39 -2.32 -26.62
N VAL A 323 -30.22 -2.43 -27.67
CA VAL A 323 -30.75 -3.70 -28.19
C VAL A 323 -29.62 -4.71 -28.09
N ASP A 324 -29.79 -5.71 -27.23
CA ASP A 324 -28.79 -6.73 -27.04
C ASP A 324 -28.42 -7.23 -28.45
N PRO A 325 -27.13 -7.25 -28.83
CA PRO A 325 -26.76 -7.85 -30.09
C PRO A 325 -27.44 -9.23 -30.14
N PRO A 326 -27.99 -9.65 -31.30
CA PRO A 326 -28.63 -10.95 -31.39
C PRO A 326 -27.69 -11.93 -30.74
N SER A 327 -28.19 -12.65 -29.74
CA SER A 327 -27.48 -13.70 -29.01
C SER A 327 -27.14 -14.78 -30.02
N SER A 328 -26.18 -14.49 -30.89
CA SER A 328 -25.46 -15.47 -31.64
C SER A 328 -24.71 -16.24 -30.56
N GLU A 329 -25.25 -17.40 -30.24
CA GLU A 329 -24.51 -18.57 -29.79
C GLU A 329 -23.37 -18.82 -30.80
N VAL A 330 -22.41 -17.91 -30.86
CA VAL A 330 -21.10 -18.22 -31.41
C VAL A 330 -20.46 -18.94 -30.25
N GLU A 331 -20.47 -20.27 -30.36
CA GLU A 331 -19.57 -21.17 -29.66
C GLU A 331 -18.24 -20.43 -29.47
N ALA A 332 -18.02 -19.97 -28.24
CA ALA A 332 -16.74 -19.45 -27.83
C ALA A 332 -15.82 -20.66 -27.85
N GLU A 333 -15.26 -20.96 -29.02
CA GLU A 333 -14.08 -21.78 -29.13
C GLU A 333 -13.07 -21.17 -28.16
N HIS A 334 -12.89 -21.95 -27.11
CA HIS A 334 -12.03 -21.75 -25.98
C HIS A 334 -10.61 -21.55 -26.48
N TYR A 335 -10.26 -20.29 -26.76
CA TYR A 335 -8.88 -19.86 -26.96
C TYR A 335 -8.14 -20.02 -25.62
N GLN A 336 -7.65 -21.24 -25.39
CA GLN A 336 -6.56 -21.52 -24.45
C GLN A 336 -5.25 -21.06 -25.08
N ASP A 337 -5.07 -19.75 -25.20
CA ASP A 337 -3.71 -19.17 -25.15
C ASP A 337 -3.63 -18.35 -23.89
N GLY A 338 -3.57 -19.09 -22.78
CA GLY A 338 -3.10 -18.57 -21.51
C GLY A 338 -1.60 -18.37 -21.60
N GLU A 339 -1.18 -17.26 -22.20
CA GLU A 339 0.07 -16.63 -21.78
C GLU A 339 -0.12 -16.22 -20.32
N GLU A 340 0.45 -17.06 -19.48
CA GLU A 340 0.50 -17.02 -18.04
C GLU A 340 1.16 -15.70 -17.59
N TRP A 341 0.36 -14.63 -17.50
CA TRP A 341 0.75 -13.43 -16.76
C TRP A 341 0.79 -13.79 -15.27
N GLN A 342 1.88 -14.44 -14.85
CA GLN A 342 2.32 -14.50 -13.45
C GLN A 342 2.76 -13.09 -13.03
N GLY A 343 1.79 -12.21 -12.79
CA GLY A 343 2.03 -10.81 -12.46
C GLY A 343 1.08 -10.30 -11.39
N PHE A 344 1.45 -10.52 -10.13
CA PHE A 344 0.91 -9.86 -8.93
C PHE A 344 -0.58 -10.06 -8.61
N GLY A 345 -0.86 -11.19 -7.97
CA GLY A 345 -2.11 -11.43 -7.25
C GLY A 345 -2.29 -10.48 -6.06
N TRP A 346 -3.10 -9.44 -6.24
CA TRP A 346 -3.90 -8.88 -5.16
C TRP A 346 -5.29 -9.50 -5.27
N ARG A 347 -5.49 -10.69 -4.68
CA ARG A 347 -6.84 -11.16 -4.40
C ARG A 347 -7.39 -10.29 -3.27
N LEU A 348 -8.23 -9.33 -3.66
CA LEU A 348 -9.06 -8.58 -2.72
C LEU A 348 -10.14 -9.56 -2.24
N ASP A 349 -9.89 -10.18 -1.08
CA ASP A 349 -10.85 -11.06 -0.43
C ASP A 349 -11.99 -10.21 0.14
N HIS A 350 -13.11 -10.16 -0.59
CA HIS A 350 -14.38 -9.57 -0.16
C HIS A 350 -15.18 -10.58 0.67
N SER A 351 -14.55 -11.22 1.65
CA SER A 351 -15.26 -11.96 2.69
C SER A 351 -15.96 -10.95 3.60
N ARG A 352 -17.17 -10.61 3.16
CA ARG A 352 -18.24 -9.91 3.85
C ARG A 352 -18.58 -10.70 5.10
N ASP A 353 -18.16 -10.16 6.23
CA ASP A 353 -18.50 -10.57 7.60
C ASP A 353 -20.03 -10.44 7.75
N GLY A 354 -20.75 -11.54 7.52
CA GLY A 354 -22.14 -11.70 7.92
C GLY A 354 -22.16 -11.96 9.41
N GLY A 355 -22.44 -10.92 10.18
CA GLY A 355 -22.75 -11.05 11.61
C GLY A 355 -24.07 -11.78 11.75
N GLU A 356 -23.97 -13.08 12.01
CA GLU A 356 -25.03 -13.93 12.53
C GLU A 356 -25.33 -13.44 13.96
N ALA A 357 -26.53 -12.90 14.15
CA ALA A 357 -27.05 -12.52 15.45
C ALA A 357 -27.65 -13.79 16.05
N ASP A 358 -26.96 -14.36 17.03
CA ASP A 358 -27.54 -15.35 17.94
C ASP A 358 -28.41 -14.58 18.94
N ASP A 359 -29.72 -14.53 18.64
CA ASP A 359 -30.77 -14.26 19.62
C ASP A 359 -30.94 -15.54 20.45
N GLU A 360 -30.25 -15.61 21.60
CA GLU A 360 -30.59 -16.58 22.66
C GLU A 360 -31.71 -15.96 23.52
N ASP A 361 -32.93 -16.42 23.28
CA ASP A 361 -34.06 -16.29 24.19
C ASP A 361 -33.75 -17.10 25.48
N GLU A 362 -33.32 -16.41 26.55
CA GLU A 362 -33.40 -16.95 27.91
C GLU A 362 -34.76 -16.60 28.50
N GLU A 363 -35.63 -17.63 28.59
CA GLU A 363 -36.81 -17.63 29.45
C GLU A 363 -36.39 -17.68 30.93
N GLU A 364 -36.84 -16.70 31.72
CA GLU A 364 -37.14 -16.85 33.17
C GLU A 364 -38.40 -16.07 33.54
#